data_AF-A0A517NTT6-F1
#
_entry.id   AF-A0A517NTT6-F1
#
_cell.length_a   1.000
_cell.length_b   1.000
_cell.length_c   1.000
_cell.angle_alpha   90.00
_cell.angle_beta   90.00
_cell.angle_gamma   90.00
#
_symmetry.space_group_name_H-M   'P 1'
#
loop_
_entity.id
_entity.type
_entity.pdbx_description
1 polymer ?
#
loop_
_entity_poly.entity_id
_entity_poly.type
_entity_poly.pdbx_seq_one_letter_code
_entity_poly.pdbx_strand_id
1 'polypeptide(L)'
;MRWTRSNASDVLKWNINRAYSVMSDVICIGCDPMADLKSYGMEALEIHADHLNSLCTPDTDASVRYDMLADALVWSDETGYSTPNDVIDGLRQLRHYRTHVMLNDSEPEPDGDVWLHCRSLFPKWVGFLPARHNQTPELLTIYRRGDVTSRWCLRQLERESHAEGK
;
A
#
# COMPACT_ATOMS: atom_id res chain seq x y z
N MET A 1 -25.49 7.95 -6.76
CA MET A 1 -25.18 6.57 -6.27
C MET A 1 -24.96 6.62 -4.77
N ARG A 2 -25.82 5.95 -4.01
CA ARG A 2 -25.83 5.99 -2.54
C ARG A 2 -25.05 4.77 -2.04
N TRP A 3 -23.82 4.97 -1.57
CA TRP A 3 -23.00 3.91 -0.97
C TRP A 3 -23.62 3.47 0.36
N THR A 4 -24.03 2.21 0.47
CA THR A 4 -24.55 1.62 1.73
C THR A 4 -23.40 1.00 2.53
N ARG A 5 -23.51 1.06 3.87
CA ARG A 5 -22.48 0.59 4.82
C ARG A 5 -22.09 -0.89 4.67
N SER A 6 -22.96 -1.75 4.13
CA SER A 6 -22.67 -3.19 3.93
C SER A 6 -21.52 -3.44 2.94
N ASN A 7 -21.43 -2.66 1.87
CA ASN A 7 -20.41 -2.90 0.83
C ASN A 7 -18.97 -2.73 1.34
N ALA A 8 -18.73 -1.85 2.31
CA ALA A 8 -17.37 -1.60 2.81
C ALA A 8 -16.87 -2.76 3.67
N SER A 9 -17.73 -3.31 4.53
CA SER A 9 -17.42 -4.50 5.35
C SER A 9 -17.20 -5.73 4.47
N ASP A 10 -18.03 -5.92 3.44
CA ASP A 10 -17.92 -7.09 2.58
C ASP A 10 -16.67 -7.05 1.69
N VAL A 11 -16.29 -5.87 1.19
CA VAL A 11 -15.02 -5.66 0.48
C VAL A 11 -13.83 -5.86 1.42
N LEU A 12 -13.92 -5.41 2.68
CA LEU A 12 -12.85 -5.66 3.67
C LEU A 12 -12.72 -7.15 3.99
N LYS A 13 -13.83 -7.84 4.26
CA LYS A 13 -13.85 -9.29 4.53
C LYS A 13 -13.34 -10.06 3.33
N TRP A 14 -13.70 -9.67 2.11
CA TRP A 14 -13.17 -10.29 0.89
C TRP A 14 -11.66 -10.08 0.72
N ASN A 15 -11.15 -8.86 0.96
CA ASN A 15 -9.72 -8.57 0.87
C ASN A 15 -8.91 -9.25 1.98
N ILE A 16 -9.43 -9.29 3.20
CA ILE A 16 -8.83 -10.00 4.34
C ILE A 16 -8.80 -11.51 4.07
N ASN A 17 -9.92 -12.09 3.62
CA ASN A 17 -9.98 -13.51 3.26
C ASN A 17 -9.07 -13.84 2.07
N ARG A 18 -8.86 -12.91 1.14
CA ARG A 18 -7.88 -13.07 0.06
C ARG A 18 -6.45 -13.03 0.57
N ALA A 19 -6.12 -12.11 1.48
CA ALA A 19 -4.82 -12.10 2.15
C ALA A 19 -4.57 -13.42 2.91
N TYR A 20 -5.57 -13.93 3.66
CA TYR A 20 -5.49 -15.22 4.33
C TYR A 20 -5.43 -16.42 3.38
N SER A 21 -6.11 -16.38 2.23
CA SER A 21 -6.06 -17.45 1.23
C SER A 21 -4.67 -17.57 0.60
N VAL A 22 -4.01 -16.44 0.33
CA VAL A 22 -2.62 -16.43 -0.14
C VAL A 22 -1.67 -16.94 0.95
N MET A 23 -1.96 -16.68 2.24
CA MET A 23 -1.19 -17.23 3.36
C MET A 23 -1.39 -18.74 3.59
N SER A 24 -2.54 -19.30 3.20
CA SER A 24 -2.84 -20.74 3.44
C SER A 24 -2.14 -21.68 2.46
N ASP A 25 -1.76 -21.22 1.27
CA ASP A 25 -1.07 -22.05 0.27
C ASP A 25 0.45 -22.09 0.48
N VAL A 26 0.98 -21.30 1.42
CA VAL A 26 2.42 -21.21 1.74
C VAL A 26 2.65 -21.66 3.20
N ILE A 27 2.33 -22.91 3.51
CA ILE A 27 2.76 -23.54 4.77
C ILE A 27 3.92 -24.49 4.45
N CYS A 28 5.08 -23.91 4.14
CA CYS A 28 6.36 -24.59 4.37
C CYS A 28 6.79 -24.28 5.81
N ILE A 29 6.77 -25.31 6.67
CA ILE A 29 7.22 -25.22 8.06
C ILE A 29 8.72 -24.86 8.05
N GLY A 30 9.04 -23.57 8.20
CA GLY A 30 10.42 -23.06 8.29
C GLY A 30 10.72 -21.76 7.53
N CYS A 31 9.84 -21.28 6.65
CA CYS A 31 10.00 -19.99 5.98
C CYS A 31 9.21 -18.90 6.70
N ASP A 32 9.79 -17.71 6.87
CA ASP A 32 9.05 -16.54 7.34
C ASP A 32 8.02 -16.16 6.26
N PRO A 33 6.71 -16.31 6.50
CA PRO A 33 5.69 -16.05 5.49
C PRO A 33 5.69 -14.59 5.02
N MET A 34 6.27 -13.67 5.79
CA MET A 34 6.48 -12.28 5.35
C MET A 34 7.60 -12.13 4.32
N ALA A 35 8.61 -13.01 4.34
CA ALA A 35 9.69 -12.99 3.35
C ALA A 35 9.18 -13.42 1.96
N ASP A 36 8.31 -14.43 1.91
CA ASP A 36 7.73 -14.93 0.65
C ASP A 36 6.78 -13.90 0.01
N LEU A 37 6.00 -13.17 0.83
CA LEU A 37 5.15 -12.07 0.37
C LEU A 37 5.95 -10.88 -0.17
N LYS A 38 7.05 -10.51 0.47
CA LYS A 38 7.99 -9.50 -0.06
C LYS A 38 8.59 -9.95 -1.39
N SER A 39 8.95 -11.22 -1.50
CA SER A 39 9.50 -11.80 -2.74
C SER A 39 8.51 -11.71 -3.90
N TYR A 40 7.24 -12.05 -3.69
CA TYR A 40 6.22 -12.03 -4.74
C TYR A 40 5.93 -10.62 -5.25
N GLY A 41 5.80 -9.64 -4.34
CA GLY A 41 5.59 -8.25 -4.73
C GLY A 41 6.76 -7.69 -5.53
N MET A 42 7.99 -8.03 -5.15
CA MET A 42 9.19 -7.56 -5.84
C MET A 42 9.35 -8.14 -7.24
N GLU A 43 9.06 -9.43 -7.43
CA GLU A 43 9.09 -10.06 -8.75
C GLU A 43 8.12 -9.37 -9.72
N ALA A 44 6.90 -9.06 -9.27
CA ALA A 44 5.93 -8.33 -10.08
C ALA A 44 6.42 -6.92 -10.46
N LEU A 45 7.07 -6.20 -9.53
CA LEU A 45 7.65 -4.88 -9.79
C LEU A 45 8.81 -4.94 -10.79
N GLU A 46 9.64 -5.98 -10.74
CA GLU A 46 10.72 -6.23 -11.70
C GLU A 46 10.18 -6.50 -13.11
N ILE A 47 9.22 -7.42 -13.23
CA ILE A 47 8.60 -7.78 -14.51
C ILE A 47 7.93 -6.57 -15.17
N HIS A 48 7.33 -5.68 -14.37
CA HIS A 48 6.58 -4.52 -14.84
C HIS A 48 7.34 -3.18 -14.73
N ALA A 49 8.67 -3.19 -14.57
CA ALA A 49 9.47 -1.97 -14.44
C ALA A 49 9.28 -0.98 -15.60
N ASP A 50 9.20 -1.48 -16.85
CA ASP A 50 8.97 -0.63 -18.03
C ASP A 50 7.58 0.05 -18.01
N HIS A 51 6.56 -0.66 -17.54
CA HIS A 51 5.22 -0.09 -17.35
C HIS A 51 5.26 1.03 -16.30
N LEU A 52 5.91 0.81 -15.16
CA LEU A 52 6.06 1.82 -14.12
C LEU A 52 6.89 3.03 -14.59
N ASN A 53 7.92 2.82 -15.41
CA ASN A 53 8.68 3.89 -16.07
C ASN A 53 7.85 4.69 -17.07
N SER A 54 6.82 4.09 -17.67
CA SER A 54 5.91 4.81 -18.57
C SER A 54 5.01 5.78 -17.82
N LEU A 55 4.70 5.50 -16.54
CA LEU A 55 4.00 6.38 -15.60
C LEU A 55 4.95 7.46 -15.05
N CYS A 56 5.51 8.28 -15.95
CA CYS A 56 6.54 9.27 -15.64
C CYS A 56 6.10 10.73 -15.77
N THR A 57 4.91 10.97 -16.31
CA THR A 57 4.36 12.31 -16.45
C THR A 57 3.43 12.58 -15.26
N PRO A 58 3.77 13.52 -14.37
CA PRO A 58 2.90 13.88 -13.25
C PRO A 58 1.58 14.42 -13.78
N ASP A 59 0.47 13.92 -13.27
CA ASP A 59 -0.84 14.49 -13.55
C ASP A 59 -1.07 15.71 -12.66
N THR A 60 -1.37 16.87 -13.26
CA THR A 60 -1.64 18.11 -12.52
C THR A 60 -2.91 18.04 -11.69
N ASP A 61 -3.84 17.15 -12.08
CA ASP A 61 -5.09 16.88 -11.36
C ASP A 61 -4.98 15.64 -10.46
N ALA A 62 -3.76 15.13 -10.22
CA ALA A 62 -3.54 13.99 -9.35
C ALA A 62 -4.09 14.24 -7.94
N SER A 63 -5.03 13.39 -7.52
CA SER A 63 -5.56 13.40 -6.16
C SER A 63 -4.73 12.50 -5.24
N VAL A 64 -4.58 12.92 -3.99
CA VAL A 64 -3.92 12.11 -2.95
C VAL A 64 -4.96 11.56 -1.98
N ARG A 65 -4.79 10.30 -1.60
CA ARG A 65 -5.63 9.62 -0.61
C ARG A 65 -4.80 8.75 0.31
N TYR A 66 -5.37 8.42 1.47
CA TYR A 66 -4.80 7.43 2.37
C TYR A 66 -5.25 6.02 1.93
N ASP A 67 -4.30 5.09 1.80
CA ASP A 67 -4.51 3.67 1.56
C ASP A 67 -4.29 2.89 2.86
N MET A 68 -5.35 2.26 3.35
CA MET A 68 -5.35 1.50 4.61
C MET A 68 -4.46 0.26 4.57
N LEU A 69 -4.34 -0.40 3.42
CA LEU A 69 -3.57 -1.64 3.32
C LEU A 69 -2.07 -1.38 3.23
N ALA A 70 -1.69 -0.20 2.73
CA ALA A 70 -0.31 0.26 2.71
C ALA A 70 0.05 1.12 3.93
N ASP A 71 -0.93 1.52 4.76
CA ASP A 71 -0.80 2.59 5.75
C ASP A 71 -0.04 3.81 5.18
N ALA A 72 -0.47 4.28 4.00
CA ALA A 72 0.32 5.20 3.19
C ALA A 72 -0.50 6.23 2.44
N LEU A 73 0.16 7.31 2.02
CA LEU A 73 -0.38 8.25 1.04
C LEU A 73 -0.11 7.75 -0.38
N VAL A 74 -1.16 7.78 -1.21
CA VAL A 74 -1.15 7.30 -2.60
C VAL A 74 -1.73 8.37 -3.51
N TRP A 75 -1.05 8.63 -4.62
CA TRP A 75 -1.51 9.53 -5.66
C TRP A 75 -2.18 8.77 -6.80
N SER A 76 -3.22 9.35 -7.38
CA SER A 76 -4.02 8.70 -8.43
C SER A 76 -3.27 8.41 -9.72
N ASP A 77 -2.16 9.09 -9.97
CA ASP A 77 -1.32 8.92 -11.18
C ASP A 77 -0.20 7.88 -11.01
N GLU A 78 -0.05 7.29 -9.82
CA GLU A 78 0.96 6.25 -9.57
C GLU A 78 0.66 4.92 -10.26
N THR A 79 -0.59 4.75 -10.70
CA THR A 79 -1.11 3.56 -11.35
C THR A 79 -2.07 3.98 -12.45
N GLY A 80 -1.95 3.38 -13.62
CA GLY A 80 -2.98 3.47 -14.67
C GLY A 80 -4.00 2.34 -14.59
N TYR A 81 -5.08 2.45 -15.37
CA TYR A 81 -6.09 1.39 -15.54
C TYR A 81 -5.50 0.04 -15.97
N SER A 82 -4.40 0.07 -16.72
CA SER A 82 -3.67 -1.13 -17.16
C SER A 82 -2.70 -1.70 -16.12
N THR A 83 -2.60 -1.11 -14.93
CA THR A 83 -1.66 -1.60 -13.91
C THR A 83 -2.19 -2.89 -13.29
N PRO A 84 -1.42 -4.00 -13.36
CA PRO A 84 -1.81 -5.27 -12.75
C PRO A 84 -1.99 -5.18 -11.22
N ASN A 85 -2.83 -6.05 -10.65
CA ASN A 85 -3.14 -6.01 -9.22
C ASN A 85 -1.95 -6.40 -8.32
N ASP A 86 -1.16 -7.39 -8.74
CA ASP A 86 0.10 -7.79 -8.12
C ASP A 86 1.13 -6.64 -8.09
N VAL A 87 1.20 -5.85 -9.17
CA VAL A 87 2.00 -4.62 -9.18
C VAL A 87 1.45 -3.60 -8.18
N ILE A 88 0.12 -3.40 -8.12
CA ILE A 88 -0.51 -2.50 -7.13
C ILE A 88 -0.20 -2.95 -5.70
N ASP A 89 -0.23 -4.25 -5.45
CA ASP A 89 0.10 -4.87 -4.17
C ASP A 89 1.59 -4.66 -3.83
N GLY A 90 2.50 -4.90 -4.77
CA GLY A 90 3.94 -4.65 -4.61
C GLY A 90 4.27 -3.17 -4.33
N LEU A 91 3.56 -2.24 -4.98
CA LEU A 91 3.71 -0.80 -4.74
C LEU A 91 3.34 -0.38 -3.31
N ARG A 92 2.56 -1.17 -2.55
CA ARG A 92 2.17 -0.82 -1.17
C ARG A 92 3.39 -0.61 -0.29
N GLN A 93 4.40 -1.47 -0.39
CA GLN A 93 5.62 -1.37 0.40
C GLN A 93 6.39 -0.07 0.10
N LEU A 94 6.51 0.28 -1.18
CA LEU A 94 7.18 1.53 -1.58
C LEU A 94 6.43 2.77 -1.10
N ARG A 95 5.10 2.75 -1.17
CA ARG A 95 4.25 3.85 -0.69
C ARG A 95 4.32 3.99 0.83
N HIS A 96 4.37 2.87 1.55
CA HIS A 96 4.58 2.83 3.00
C HIS A 96 5.89 3.50 3.37
N TYR A 97 7.01 3.00 2.82
CA TYR A 97 8.34 3.56 3.05
C TYR A 97 8.39 5.06 2.75
N ARG A 98 7.86 5.49 1.59
CA ARG A 98 7.80 6.91 1.23
C ARG A 98 7.03 7.74 2.26
N THR A 99 5.89 7.25 2.72
CA THR A 99 5.06 7.95 3.69
C THR A 99 5.77 8.04 5.03
N HIS A 100 6.43 6.96 5.46
CA HIS A 100 7.24 6.94 6.68
C HIS A 100 8.36 8.00 6.63
N VAL A 101 9.12 8.03 5.52
CA VAL A 101 10.15 9.06 5.27
C VAL A 101 9.56 10.47 5.32
N MET A 102 8.39 10.70 4.71
CA MET A 102 7.71 11.99 4.74
C MET A 102 7.29 12.40 6.16
N LEU A 103 6.87 11.45 7.00
CA LEU A 103 6.47 11.70 8.38
C LEU A 103 7.65 11.96 9.31
N ASN A 104 8.89 11.87 8.79
CA ASN A 104 10.14 12.14 9.50
C ASN A 104 10.30 11.24 10.74
N ASP A 105 9.75 10.03 10.63
CA ASP A 105 9.81 9.07 11.70
C ASP A 105 11.26 8.56 11.77
N SER A 106 11.87 8.73 12.94
CA SER A 106 13.34 8.76 13.09
C SER A 106 13.97 7.37 13.13
N GLU A 107 13.18 6.33 12.87
CA GLU A 107 13.62 4.94 12.94
C GLU A 107 14.18 4.48 11.59
N PRO A 108 15.26 3.67 11.59
CA PRO A 108 15.77 3.07 10.38
C PRO A 108 14.74 2.06 9.83
N GLU A 109 14.07 2.46 8.75
CA GLU A 109 13.07 1.63 8.07
C GLU A 109 13.72 0.39 7.42
N PRO A 110 13.23 -0.83 7.70
CA PRO A 110 13.77 -2.08 7.16
C PRO A 110 13.65 -2.19 5.62
N ASP A 111 12.82 -1.35 4.99
CA ASP A 111 12.51 -1.46 3.56
C ASP A 111 13.32 -0.50 2.66
N GLY A 112 14.36 0.15 3.21
CA GLY A 112 15.24 1.06 2.46
C GLY A 112 15.92 0.41 1.25
N ASP A 113 16.34 -0.86 1.36
CA ASP A 113 17.00 -1.58 0.27
C ASP A 113 16.04 -1.86 -0.89
N VAL A 114 14.79 -2.22 -0.58
CA VAL A 114 13.72 -2.41 -1.56
C VAL A 114 13.45 -1.12 -2.31
N TRP A 115 13.34 0.00 -1.59
CA TRP A 115 13.17 1.31 -2.19
C TRP A 115 14.32 1.67 -3.14
N LEU A 116 15.57 1.48 -2.73
CA LEU A 116 16.74 1.77 -3.56
C LEU A 116 16.79 0.88 -4.81
N HIS A 117 16.47 -0.40 -4.67
CA HIS A 117 16.40 -1.34 -5.78
C HIS A 117 15.33 -0.93 -6.79
N CYS A 118 14.10 -0.66 -6.34
CA CYS A 118 13.03 -0.18 -7.21
C CYS A 118 13.35 1.15 -7.90
N ARG A 119 14.03 2.08 -7.22
CA ARG A 119 14.53 3.31 -7.84
C ARG A 119 15.55 3.05 -8.96
N SER A 120 16.29 1.96 -8.89
CA SER A 120 17.21 1.57 -9.97
C SER A 120 16.46 0.93 -11.17
N LEU A 121 15.39 0.19 -10.92
CA LEU A 121 14.60 -0.50 -11.95
C LEU A 121 13.70 0.46 -12.74
N PHE A 122 12.95 1.32 -12.04
CA PHE A 122 12.00 2.25 -12.65
C PHE A 122 12.19 3.71 -12.19
N PRO A 123 13.35 4.32 -12.50
CA PRO A 123 13.72 5.64 -11.96
C PRO A 123 12.78 6.78 -12.37
N LYS A 124 11.95 6.59 -13.41
CA LYS A 124 11.06 7.64 -13.94
C LYS A 124 9.67 7.63 -13.32
N TRP A 125 9.32 6.63 -12.51
CA TRP A 125 7.99 6.53 -11.93
C TRP A 125 7.63 7.76 -11.09
N VAL A 126 6.44 8.31 -11.31
CA VAL A 126 5.94 9.53 -10.63
C VAL A 126 5.91 9.41 -9.11
N GLY A 127 5.85 8.20 -8.56
CA GLY A 127 5.89 7.98 -7.11
C GLY A 127 7.21 8.40 -6.45
N PHE A 128 8.31 8.49 -7.22
CA PHE A 128 9.63 8.92 -6.75
C PHE A 128 9.89 10.43 -6.83
N LEU A 129 8.90 11.23 -7.23
CA LEU A 129 9.06 12.67 -7.32
C LEU A 129 9.42 13.27 -5.95
N PRO A 130 10.46 14.12 -5.85
CA PRO A 130 10.89 14.72 -4.57
C PRO A 130 9.77 15.46 -3.85
N ALA A 131 8.85 16.08 -4.59
CA ALA A 131 7.69 16.77 -4.02
C ALA A 131 6.78 15.86 -3.19
N ARG A 132 6.76 14.54 -3.46
CA ARG A 132 5.98 13.53 -2.73
C ARG A 132 6.69 13.00 -1.48
N HIS A 133 7.92 13.42 -1.24
CA HIS A 133 8.67 13.10 -0.02
C HIS A 133 8.57 14.21 1.02
N ASN A 134 8.18 15.41 0.60
CA ASN A 134 8.12 16.57 1.46
C ASN A 134 6.84 16.57 2.28
N GLN A 135 7.00 16.80 3.57
CA GLN A 135 5.90 16.99 4.49
C GLN A 135 5.19 18.31 4.19
N THR A 136 3.87 18.25 3.93
CA THR A 136 3.03 19.45 3.85
C THR A 136 1.86 19.33 4.84
N PRO A 137 1.33 20.46 5.36
CA PRO A 137 0.19 20.43 6.28
C PRO A 137 -1.04 19.70 5.72
N GLU A 138 -1.26 19.80 4.41
CA GLU A 138 -2.34 19.12 3.70
C GLU A 138 -2.16 17.60 3.72
N LEU A 139 -0.99 17.10 3.33
CA LEU A 139 -0.69 15.66 3.30
C LEU A 139 -0.79 15.04 4.70
N LEU A 140 -0.30 15.74 5.73
CA LEU A 140 -0.45 15.31 7.12
C LEU A 140 -1.91 15.21 7.56
N THR A 141 -2.75 16.15 7.12
CA THR A 141 -4.18 16.15 7.46
C THR A 141 -4.87 14.93 6.84
N ILE A 142 -4.54 14.63 5.59
CA ILE A 142 -5.07 13.45 4.88
C ILE A 142 -4.61 12.16 5.56
N TYR A 143 -3.31 12.04 5.85
CA TYR A 143 -2.75 10.87 6.53
C TYR A 143 -3.40 10.64 7.90
N ARG A 144 -3.40 11.66 8.78
CA ARG A 144 -3.96 11.55 10.13
C ARG A 144 -5.45 11.18 10.13
N ARG A 145 -6.22 11.75 9.20
CA ARG A 145 -7.64 11.40 9.06
C ARG A 145 -7.81 9.93 8.64
N GLY A 146 -6.98 9.47 7.71
CA GLY A 146 -6.96 8.08 7.25
C GLY A 146 -6.59 7.11 8.36
N ASP A 147 -5.48 7.37 9.06
CA ASP A 147 -4.98 6.55 10.17
C ASP A 147 -6.02 6.41 11.30
N VAL A 148 -6.59 7.52 11.78
CA VAL A 148 -7.62 7.51 12.83
C VAL A 148 -8.84 6.68 12.40
N THR A 149 -9.30 6.86 11.16
CA THR A 149 -10.46 6.13 10.62
C THR A 149 -10.17 4.64 10.53
N SER A 150 -8.98 4.28 10.06
CA SER A 150 -8.56 2.89 9.87
C SER A 150 -8.42 2.16 11.20
N ARG A 151 -7.74 2.77 12.19
CA ARG A 151 -7.66 2.22 13.55
C ARG A 151 -9.03 2.05 14.20
N TRP A 152 -9.97 2.96 13.92
CA TRP A 152 -11.34 2.81 14.41
C TRP A 152 -12.04 1.60 13.78
N CYS A 153 -11.95 1.43 12.46
CA CYS A 153 -12.51 0.28 11.75
C CYS A 153 -11.92 -1.05 12.25
N LEU A 154 -10.60 -1.15 12.36
CA LEU A 154 -9.91 -2.36 12.85
C LEU A 154 -10.40 -2.77 14.24
N ARG A 155 -10.51 -1.81 15.17
CA ARG A 155 -11.06 -2.08 16.51
C ARG A 155 -12.51 -2.54 16.51
N GLN A 156 -13.32 -2.15 15.52
CA GLN A 156 -14.69 -2.69 15.42
C GLN A 156 -14.68 -4.14 14.97
N LEU A 157 -13.86 -4.48 13.95
CA LEU A 157 -13.75 -5.85 13.45
C LEU A 157 -13.22 -6.81 14.52
N GLU A 158 -12.24 -6.39 15.32
CA GLU A 158 -11.75 -7.17 16.46
C GLU A 158 -12.86 -7.47 17.48
N ARG A 159 -13.76 -6.51 17.73
CA ARG A 159 -14.88 -6.74 18.66
C ARG A 159 -15.91 -7.71 18.09
N GLU A 160 -16.18 -7.63 16.79
CA GLU A 160 -17.12 -8.52 16.11
C GLU A 160 -16.59 -9.96 16.07
N SER A 161 -15.31 -10.15 15.74
CA SER A 161 -14.70 -11.50 15.70
C SER A 161 -14.70 -12.18 17.08
N HIS A 162 -14.47 -11.42 18.15
CA HIS A 162 -14.57 -11.94 19.52
C HIS A 162 -16.01 -12.23 19.97
N ALA A 163 -17.02 -11.64 19.32
CA ALA A 163 -18.43 -11.89 19.61
C ALA A 163 -18.96 -13.15 18.90
N GLU A 164 -18.46 -13.46 17.70
CA GLU A 164 -18.85 -14.64 16.90
C GLU A 164 -18.15 -15.94 17.34
N GLY A 165 -17.05 -15.85 18.09
CA GLY A 165 -16.33 -17.00 18.66
C GLY A 165 -16.91 -17.56 19.97
N LYS A 166 -18.12 -17.19 20.35
CA LYS A 166 -18.86 -17.69 21.53
C LYS A 166 -20.13 -18.40 21.10
#